data_AF-A0A2A6J6C5-F1
#
_entry.id   AF-A0A2A6J6C5-F1
#
_cell.length_a   1.000
_cell.length_b   1.000
_cell.length_c   1.000
_cell.angle_alpha   90.00
_cell.angle_beta   90.00
_cell.angle_gamma   90.00
#
_symmetry.space_group_name_H-M   'P 1'
#
loop_
_entity.id
_entity.type
_entity.pdbx_description
1 polymer ?
#
loop_
_entity_poly.entity_id
_entity_poly.type
_entity_poly.pdbx_seq_one_letter_code
_entity_poly.pdbx_strand_id
1 'polypeptide(L)'
;MPNEIFAFQVVPGTDEILAFTETLGMAQQEASEHFDGLRQISANVDAGIAIYKVGLRDPTLSDFVTVLNDPEDMSARLIETMERVALISRAR
;
A
#
# COMPACT_ATOMS: atom_id res chain seq x y z
N MET A 1 0.47 21.41 -2.52
CA MET A 1 0.33 20.20 -3.35
C MET A 1 -0.22 19.12 -2.43
N PRO A 2 -1.15 18.26 -2.85
CA PRO A 2 -1.57 17.14 -2.00
C PRO A 2 -0.34 16.28 -1.67
N ASN A 3 -0.22 15.86 -0.40
CA ASN A 3 0.83 14.94 0.03
C ASN A 3 0.43 13.54 -0.46
N GLU A 4 0.94 13.15 -1.63
CA GLU A 4 0.62 11.89 -2.27
C GLU A 4 1.75 10.89 -2.06
N ILE A 5 1.39 9.67 -1.67
CA ILE A 5 2.30 8.52 -1.61
C ILE A 5 1.67 7.35 -2.38
N PHE A 6 2.42 6.27 -2.53
CA PHE A 6 1.94 5.05 -3.17
C PHE A 6 1.96 3.90 -2.19
N ALA A 7 1.05 2.95 -2.36
CA ALA A 7 0.99 1.75 -1.56
C ALA A 7 0.81 0.51 -2.43
N PHE A 8 1.31 -0.65 -2.00
CA PHE A 8 1.04 -1.92 -2.67
C PHE A 8 0.63 -3.00 -1.67
N GLN A 9 -0.18 -3.94 -2.13
CA GLN A 9 -0.65 -5.06 -1.29
C GLN A 9 0.51 -5.98 -0.93
N VAL A 10 0.68 -6.25 0.36
CA VAL A 10 1.62 -7.28 0.84
C VAL A 10 0.99 -8.67 0.72
N VAL A 11 -0.32 -8.77 0.88
CA VAL A 11 -1.08 -10.01 0.66
C VAL A 11 -1.88 -9.85 -0.64
N PRO A 12 -1.59 -10.64 -1.69
CA PRO A 12 -2.28 -10.54 -2.97
C PRO A 12 -3.81 -10.61 -2.82
N GLY A 13 -4.51 -9.63 -3.41
CA GLY A 13 -5.97 -9.59 -3.40
C GLY A 13 -6.60 -9.09 -2.10
N THR A 14 -5.82 -8.68 -1.09
CA THR A 14 -6.35 -8.07 0.14
C THR A 14 -5.74 -6.70 0.39
N ASP A 15 -6.54 -5.79 0.96
CA ASP A 15 -6.13 -4.46 1.41
C ASP A 15 -5.76 -4.43 2.91
N GLU A 16 -5.63 -5.61 3.53
CA GLU A 16 -5.35 -5.75 4.96
C GLU A 16 -3.96 -5.25 5.34
N ILE A 17 -2.96 -5.49 4.49
CA ILE A 17 -1.57 -5.10 4.74
C ILE A 17 -1.02 -4.41 3.50
N LEU A 18 -0.64 -3.15 3.68
CA LEU A 18 -0.07 -2.30 2.64
C LEU A 18 1.37 -1.91 3.00
N ALA A 19 2.25 -1.96 2.01
CA ALA A 19 3.58 -1.34 2.06
C ALA A 19 3.54 -0.01 1.30
N PHE A 20 4.23 1.02 1.80
CA PHE A 20 4.16 2.39 1.29
C PHE A 20 5.49 2.86 0.68
N THR A 21 5.43 3.67 -0.37
CA THR A 21 6.58 4.23 -1.09
C THR A 21 6.28 5.67 -1.54
N GLU A 22 7.32 6.45 -1.84
CA GLU A 22 7.17 7.86 -2.22
C GLU A 22 6.74 8.05 -3.69
N THR A 23 7.03 7.09 -4.57
CA THR A 23 6.79 7.23 -6.01
C THR A 23 6.19 5.96 -6.62
N LEU A 24 5.43 6.13 -7.71
CA LEU A 24 4.84 4.99 -8.43
C LEU A 24 5.92 4.02 -8.94
N GLY A 25 7.07 4.53 -9.39
CA GLY A 25 8.17 3.70 -9.88
C GLY A 25 8.73 2.77 -8.80
N MET A 26 8.90 3.27 -7.58
CA MET A 26 9.31 2.46 -6.43
C MET A 26 8.24 1.42 -6.07
N ALA A 27 6.97 1.82 -5.99
CA ALA A 27 5.88 0.88 -5.73
C ALA A 27 5.84 -0.25 -6.76
N GLN A 28 6.03 0.05 -8.05
CA GLN A 28 6.05 -0.96 -9.12
C GLN A 28 7.23 -1.91 -9.00
N GLN A 29 8.42 -1.38 -8.71
CA GLN A 29 9.62 -2.19 -8.51
C GLN A 29 9.45 -3.13 -7.32
N GLU A 30 9.15 -2.58 -6.15
CA GLU A 30 9.04 -3.34 -4.90
C GLU A 30 7.87 -4.34 -4.95
N ALA A 31 6.72 -3.96 -5.51
CA ALA A 31 5.59 -4.88 -5.69
C ALA A 31 5.94 -6.04 -6.64
N SER A 32 6.76 -5.79 -7.68
CA SER A 32 7.19 -6.84 -8.61
C SER A 32 8.18 -7.81 -7.94
N GLU A 33 9.14 -7.28 -7.19
CA GLU A 33 10.09 -8.09 -6.41
C GLU A 33 9.34 -8.93 -5.35
N HIS A 34 8.38 -8.32 -4.65
CA HIS A 34 7.52 -9.00 -3.68
C HIS A 34 6.65 -10.10 -4.34
N PHE A 35 6.02 -9.80 -5.47
CA PHE A 35 5.25 -10.78 -6.24
C PHE A 35 6.08 -12.01 -6.63
N ASP A 36 7.30 -11.78 -7.15
CA ASP A 36 8.20 -12.85 -7.55
C ASP A 36 8.71 -13.64 -6.33
N GLY A 37 8.93 -13.00 -5.18
CA GLY A 37 9.24 -13.67 -3.92
C GLY A 37 8.11 -14.60 -3.42
N LEU A 38 6.87 -14.12 -3.43
CA LEU A 38 5.68 -14.91 -3.07
C LEU A 38 5.51 -16.14 -3.96
N ARG A 39 5.80 -16.01 -5.26
CA ARG A 39 5.76 -17.14 -6.20
C ARG A 39 6.80 -18.21 -5.88
N GLN A 40 8.02 -17.81 -5.50
CA GLN A 40 9.09 -18.75 -5.19
C GLN A 40 8.74 -19.64 -3.99
N ILE A 41 7.94 -19.13 -3.06
CA ILE A 41 7.46 -19.88 -1.89
C ILE A 41 6.08 -20.55 -2.12
N SER A 42 5.61 -20.58 -3.38
CA SER A 42 4.31 -21.17 -3.76
C SER A 42 3.10 -20.57 -3.03
N ALA A 43 3.17 -19.30 -2.64
CA ALA A 43 2.01 -18.58 -2.14
C ALA A 43 0.97 -18.36 -3.25
N ASN A 44 -0.30 -18.29 -2.89
CA ASN A 44 -1.35 -17.99 -3.86
C ASN A 44 -1.26 -16.51 -4.28
N VAL A 45 -0.90 -16.28 -5.54
CA VAL A 45 -0.76 -14.95 -6.14
C VAL A 45 -1.73 -14.72 -7.30
N ASP A 46 -2.73 -15.58 -7.49
CA ASP A 46 -3.65 -15.54 -8.64
C ASP A 46 -4.43 -14.21 -8.74
N ALA A 47 -4.65 -13.53 -7.61
CA ALA A 47 -5.32 -12.23 -7.55
C ALA A 47 -4.44 -11.06 -8.02
N GLY A 48 -3.11 -11.24 -8.13
CA GLY A 48 -2.17 -10.14 -8.37
C GLY A 48 -1.93 -9.25 -7.14
N ILE A 49 -0.99 -8.31 -7.26
CA ILE A 49 -0.73 -7.27 -6.25
C ILE A 49 -1.21 -5.93 -6.80
N ALA A 50 -2.23 -5.35 -6.16
CA ALA A 50 -2.70 -4.02 -6.51
C ALA A 50 -1.73 -2.94 -5.97
N ILE A 51 -1.61 -1.85 -6.72
CA ILE A 51 -0.91 -0.63 -6.33
C ILE A 51 -1.92 0.50 -6.27
N TYR A 52 -1.84 1.30 -5.20
CA TYR A 52 -2.71 2.42 -4.91
C TYR A 52 -1.93 3.72 -4.90
N LYS A 53 -2.58 4.78 -5.38
CA LYS A 53 -2.23 6.15 -5.08
C LYS A 53 -3.00 6.56 -3.83
N VAL A 54 -2.29 7.11 -2.85
CA VAL A 54 -2.80 7.44 -1.53
C VAL A 54 -2.66 8.93 -1.31
N GLY A 55 -3.78 9.63 -1.14
CA GLY A 55 -3.78 11.03 -0.70
C GLY A 55 -3.74 11.08 0.82
N LEU A 56 -2.79 11.81 1.37
CA LEU A 56 -2.66 12.04 2.82
C LEU A 56 -3.37 13.33 3.23
N ARG A 57 -4.10 13.26 4.33
CA ARG A 57 -4.60 14.47 4.99
C ARG A 57 -3.47 15.21 5.69
N ASP A 58 -3.67 16.49 5.98
CA ASP A 58 -2.79 17.24 6.89
C ASP A 58 -3.11 16.84 8.35
N PRO A 59 -2.20 16.16 9.06
CA PRO A 59 -2.48 15.66 10.40
C PRO A 59 -2.52 16.77 11.45
N THR A 60 -3.51 16.71 12.34
CA THR A 60 -3.56 17.57 13.52
C THR A 60 -2.70 17.01 14.65
N LEU A 61 -2.39 17.83 15.66
CA LEU A 61 -1.69 17.36 16.87
C LEU A 61 -2.43 16.17 17.54
N SER A 62 -3.76 16.19 17.52
CA SER A 62 -4.57 15.10 18.09
C SER A 62 -4.34 13.79 17.34
N ASP A 63 -4.16 13.85 16.02
CA ASP A 63 -3.94 12.66 15.22
C ASP A 63 -2.60 12.00 15.56
N PHE A 64 -1.56 12.79 15.77
CA PHE A 64 -0.27 12.28 16.25
C PHE A 64 -0.39 11.66 17.64
N VAL A 65 -1.09 12.31 18.57
CA VAL A 65 -1.31 11.76 19.91
C VAL A 65 -2.04 10.42 19.84
N THR A 66 -3.07 10.30 19.00
CA THR A 66 -3.77 9.02 18.84
C THR A 66 -2.86 7.96 18.22
N VAL A 67 -2.16 8.25 17.12
CA VAL A 67 -1.26 7.27 16.48
C VAL A 67 -0.15 6.77 17.43
N LEU A 68 0.37 7.65 18.30
CA LEU A 68 1.39 7.27 19.27
C LEU A 68 0.85 6.36 20.38
N ASN A 69 -0.44 6.45 20.71
CA ASN A 69 -1.08 5.57 21.69
C ASN A 69 -1.63 4.29 21.04
N ASP A 70 -2.17 4.41 19.82
CA ASP A 70 -2.92 3.39 19.09
C ASP A 70 -2.46 3.36 17.61
N PRO A 71 -1.29 2.74 17.31
CA PRO A 71 -0.69 2.79 15.98
C PRO A 71 -1.48 2.06 14.89
N GLU A 72 -2.37 1.15 15.27
CA GLU A 72 -3.30 0.45 14.37
C GLU A 72 -4.33 1.36 13.68
N ASP A 73 -4.63 2.53 14.27
CA ASP A 73 -5.56 3.51 13.72
C ASP A 73 -4.92 4.41 12.65
N MET A 74 -3.60 4.30 12.43
CA MET A 74 -2.83 5.27 11.66
C MET A 74 -3.29 5.42 10.21
N SER A 75 -3.54 4.33 9.51
CA SER A 75 -3.95 4.36 8.09
C SER A 75 -5.35 4.95 7.92
N ALA A 76 -6.32 4.53 8.75
CA ALA A 76 -7.69 5.07 8.73
C ALA A 76 -7.74 6.57 9.06
N ARG A 77 -6.75 7.04 9.80
CA ARG A 77 -6.59 8.44 10.17
C ARG A 77 -5.88 9.20 9.06
N LEU A 78 -4.64 8.86 8.71
CA LEU A 78 -3.81 9.70 7.84
C LEU A 78 -4.18 9.65 6.36
N ILE A 79 -4.91 8.62 5.91
CA ILE A 79 -5.33 8.47 4.51
C ILE A 79 -6.65 9.21 4.28
N GLU A 80 -6.64 10.14 3.33
CA GLU A 80 -7.85 10.85 2.86
C GLU A 80 -8.47 10.14 1.65
N THR A 81 -7.64 9.71 0.71
CA THR A 81 -8.09 9.03 -0.51
C THR A 81 -7.20 7.83 -0.83
N MET A 82 -7.80 6.80 -1.41
CA MET A 82 -7.07 5.63 -1.90
C MET A 82 -7.66 5.20 -3.24
N GLU A 83 -6.86 5.29 -4.30
CA GLU A 83 -7.25 4.97 -5.67
C GLU A 83 -6.34 3.88 -6.22
N ARG A 84 -6.90 2.79 -6.74
CA ARG A 84 -6.10 1.75 -7.40
C ARG A 84 -5.60 2.25 -8.75
N VAL A 85 -4.29 2.32 -8.92
CA VAL A 85 -3.64 2.85 -10.14
C VAL A 85 -2.93 1.79 -10.97
N ALA A 86 -2.60 0.63 -10.39
CA ALA A 86 -2.01 -0.48 -11.15
C ALA A 86 -2.31 -1.84 -10.51
N LEU A 87 -2.06 -2.90 -11.28
CA LEU A 87 -2.11 -4.30 -10.84
C LEU A 87 -0.89 -5.03 -11.39
N ILE A 88 -0.06 -5.57 -10.52
CA ILE A 88 1.00 -6.50 -10.89
C ILE A 88 0.38 -7.89 -10.97
N SER A 89 0.34 -8.42 -12.19
CA SER A 89 -0.06 -9.80 -12.45
C SER A 89 0.76 -10.31 -13.63
N ARG A 90 1.13 -11.60 -13.61
CA ARG A 90 1.64 -12.25 -14.83
C ARG A 90 0.51 -13.08 -15.42
N ALA A 91 0.28 -12.93 -16.73
CA ALA A 91 -0.60 -13.84 -17.47
C ALA A 91 -0.10 -15.28 -17.28
N ARG A 92 -1.03 -16.21 -17.05
CA ARG A 92 -0.75 -17.65 -16.94
C ARG A 92 -0.06 -18.21 -18.17
#